data_AF-A0AAE4ZAE1-F1
#
_entry.id   AF-A0AAE4ZAE1-F1
#
_cell.length_a   1.000
_cell.length_b   1.000
_cell.length_c   1.000
_cell.angle_alpha   90.00
_cell.angle_beta   90.00
_cell.angle_gamma   90.00
#
_symmetry.space_group_name_H-M   'P 1'
#
loop_
_entity.id
_entity.type
_entity.pdbx_description
1 polymer ?
#
loop_
_entity_poly.entity_id
_entity_poly.type
_entity_poly.pdbx_seq_one_letter_code
_entity_poly.pdbx_strand_id
1 'polypeptide(L)'
;MTARRIKRCAGCRHDKPRAEFYPSPNTPDGLSYHCLDCVAERRTKQTVAEQERDRKEAAKETAELSAEELLACERMAEAIVAHRHGELASTPSGEPLDVPMQPVDEIAEELNLSPVRHHRLCSVALDMADAMEMEEAA
;
A
#
# COMPACT_ATOMS: atom_id res chain seq x y z
N MET A 1 -18.35 40.72 -25.18
CA MET A 1 -17.68 39.51 -25.72
C MET A 1 -18.04 38.33 -24.84
N THR A 2 -18.93 37.45 -25.29
CA THR A 2 -19.33 36.25 -24.53
C THR A 2 -18.24 35.19 -24.63
N ALA A 3 -17.48 35.00 -23.54
CA ALA A 3 -16.55 33.87 -23.43
C ALA A 3 -17.28 32.57 -23.77
N ARG A 4 -16.73 31.78 -24.69
CA ARG A 4 -17.30 30.51 -25.14
C ARG A 4 -17.53 29.63 -23.91
N ARG A 5 -18.78 29.38 -23.51
CA ARG A 5 -19.10 28.60 -22.29
C ARG A 5 -18.74 27.12 -22.40
N ILE A 6 -18.34 26.69 -23.60
CA ILE A 6 -18.07 25.30 -23.97
C ILE A 6 -16.63 25.20 -24.48
N LYS A 7 -15.93 24.15 -24.04
CA LYS A 7 -14.58 23.76 -24.43
C LYS A 7 -14.60 22.30 -24.87
N ARG A 8 -13.87 21.98 -25.94
CA ARG A 8 -13.70 20.59 -26.40
C ARG A 8 -12.61 19.89 -25.59
N CYS A 9 -12.92 18.74 -25.01
CA CYS A 9 -11.96 17.93 -24.27
C CYS A 9 -10.97 17.23 -25.20
N ALA A 10 -9.67 17.28 -24.92
CA ALA A 10 -8.64 16.59 -25.70
C ALA A 10 -8.61 15.05 -25.47
N GLY A 11 -9.15 14.58 -24.34
CA GLY A 11 -9.23 13.15 -24.02
C GLY A 11 -10.38 12.46 -24.75
N CYS A 12 -11.62 12.81 -24.38
CA CYS A 12 -12.82 12.20 -24.95
C CYS A 12 -13.33 12.87 -26.23
N ARG A 13 -12.78 14.03 -26.65
CA ARG A 13 -13.16 14.78 -27.86
C ARG A 13 -14.60 15.32 -27.90
N HIS A 14 -15.29 15.34 -26.76
CA HIS A 14 -16.63 15.93 -26.61
C HIS A 14 -16.57 17.40 -26.19
N ASP A 15 -17.56 18.16 -26.63
CA ASP A 15 -17.79 19.54 -26.23
C ASP A 15 -18.46 19.56 -24.85
N LYS A 16 -17.78 20.15 -23.86
CA LYS A 16 -18.24 20.20 -22.47
C LYS A 16 -18.24 21.64 -21.94
N PRO A 17 -19.12 21.98 -21.00
CA PRO A 17 -19.08 23.24 -20.28
C PRO A 17 -17.70 23.50 -19.68
N ARG A 18 -17.26 24.76 -19.65
CA ARG A 18 -16.00 25.18 -19.00
C ARG A 18 -15.92 24.79 -17.51
N ALA A 19 -17.06 24.61 -16.84
CA ALA A 19 -17.15 24.14 -15.46
C ALA A 19 -16.71 22.67 -15.30
N GLU A 20 -16.73 21.88 -16.38
CA GLU A 20 -16.28 20.48 -16.38
C GLU A 20 -14.77 20.35 -16.68
N PHE A 21 -14.00 21.42 -16.50
CA PHE A 21 -12.55 21.42 -16.66
C PHE A 21 -11.89 22.00 -15.41
N TYR A 22 -10.77 21.41 -14.98
CA TYR A 22 -9.97 21.99 -13.91
C TYR A 22 -9.35 23.33 -14.33
N PRO A 23 -9.25 24.31 -13.41
CA PRO A 23 -8.50 25.54 -13.67
C PRO A 23 -7.02 25.20 -13.88
N SER A 24 -6.42 25.82 -14.90
CA SER A 24 -5.00 25.61 -15.22
C SER A 24 -4.37 26.94 -15.65
N PRO A 25 -3.54 27.57 -14.80
CA PRO A 25 -2.93 28.87 -15.11
C PRO A 25 -1.94 28.77 -16.29
N ASN A 26 -1.45 27.58 -16.60
CA ASN A 26 -0.45 27.33 -17.64
C ASN A 26 -1.08 27.19 -19.05
N THR A 27 -2.36 27.49 -19.20
CA THR A 27 -3.09 27.35 -20.47
C THR A 27 -3.65 28.69 -20.92
N PRO A 28 -3.68 28.99 -22.23
CA PRO A 28 -4.12 30.29 -22.74
C PRO A 28 -5.57 30.62 -22.39
N ASP A 29 -6.41 29.60 -22.16
CA ASP A 29 -7.79 29.76 -21.76
C ASP A 29 -8.04 29.50 -20.26
N GLY A 30 -6.98 29.31 -19.47
CA GLY A 30 -7.07 29.13 -18.02
C GLY A 30 -7.70 27.81 -17.56
N LEU A 31 -7.88 26.82 -18.45
CA LEU A 31 -8.51 25.54 -18.16
C LEU A 31 -7.69 24.37 -18.71
N SER A 32 -7.72 23.23 -18.00
CA SER A 32 -7.13 21.98 -18.45
C SER A 32 -7.57 21.58 -19.87
N TYR A 33 -6.72 20.84 -20.57
CA TYR A 33 -7.05 20.23 -21.87
C TYR A 33 -8.04 19.06 -21.73
N HIS A 34 -8.09 18.43 -20.56
CA HIS A 34 -8.96 17.29 -20.27
C HIS A 34 -10.08 17.68 -19.32
N CYS A 35 -11.27 17.13 -19.54
CA CYS A 35 -12.41 17.30 -18.64
C CYS A 35 -12.20 16.52 -17.33
N LEU A 36 -13.01 16.84 -16.31
CA LEU A 36 -12.97 16.20 -14.99
C LEU A 36 -13.03 14.67 -15.11
N ASP A 37 -13.94 14.13 -15.92
CA ASP A 37 -14.11 12.69 -16.11
C ASP A 37 -12.84 12.01 -16.64
N CYS A 38 -12.22 12.58 -17.68
CA CYS A 38 -10.99 12.02 -18.25
C CYS A 38 -9.83 12.07 -17.25
N VAL A 39 -9.77 13.10 -16.39
CA VAL A 39 -8.76 13.19 -15.34
C VAL A 39 -9.03 12.16 -14.25
N ALA A 40 -10.28 11.98 -13.83
CA ALA A 40 -10.67 10.97 -12.86
C ALA A 40 -10.35 9.56 -13.37
N GLU A 41 -10.76 9.24 -14.59
CA GLU A 41 -10.47 7.95 -15.23
C GLU A 41 -8.96 7.69 -15.33
N ARG A 42 -8.17 8.71 -15.70
CA ARG A 42 -6.71 8.59 -15.75
C ARG A 42 -6.13 8.29 -14.38
N ARG A 43 -6.59 8.97 -13.33
CA ARG A 43 -6.14 8.73 -11.94
C ARG A 43 -6.48 7.31 -11.50
N THR A 44 -7.71 6.86 -11.72
CA THR A 44 -8.13 5.49 -11.37
C THR A 44 -7.30 4.44 -12.12
N LYS A 45 -7.01 4.66 -13.41
CA LYS A 45 -6.13 3.74 -14.16
C LYS A 45 -4.71 3.72 -13.61
N GLN A 46 -4.19 4.86 -13.18
CA GLN A 46 -2.87 4.94 -12.55
C GLN A 46 -2.83 4.19 -11.22
N THR A 47 -3.84 4.38 -10.36
CA THR A 47 -3.89 3.69 -9.06
C THR A 47 -4.04 2.18 -9.23
N VAL A 48 -4.88 1.71 -10.16
CA VAL A 48 -5.03 0.28 -10.42
C VAL A 48 -3.74 -0.31 -11.00
N ALA A 49 -3.11 0.36 -11.97
CA ALA A 49 -1.85 -0.11 -12.54
C ALA A 49 -0.71 -0.10 -11.52
N GLU A 50 -0.70 0.84 -10.58
CA GLU A 50 0.23 0.88 -9.45
C GLU A 50 0.00 -0.31 -8.53
N GLN A 51 -1.23 -0.49 -8.03
CA GLN A 51 -1.62 -1.64 -7.21
C GLN A 51 -1.31 -3.00 -7.87
N GLU A 52 -1.53 -3.13 -9.19
CA GLU A 52 -1.20 -4.36 -9.92
C GLU A 52 0.31 -4.61 -10.01
N ARG A 53 1.13 -3.55 -10.12
CA ARG A 53 2.60 -3.70 -10.08
C ARG A 53 3.04 -4.12 -8.70
N ASP A 54 2.56 -3.43 -7.66
CA ASP A 54 2.91 -3.71 -6.27
C ASP A 54 2.51 -5.15 -5.92
N ARG A 55 1.32 -5.60 -6.33
CA ARG A 55 0.88 -6.98 -6.14
C ARG A 55 1.75 -7.99 -6.88
N LYS A 56 2.18 -7.69 -8.11
CA LYS A 56 3.08 -8.58 -8.87
C LYS A 56 4.47 -8.65 -8.24
N GLU A 57 4.94 -7.54 -7.68
CA GLU A 57 6.21 -7.47 -6.98
C GLU A 57 6.16 -8.30 -5.68
N ALA A 58 5.11 -8.13 -4.87
CA ALA A 58 4.88 -8.95 -3.68
C ALA A 58 4.72 -10.44 -4.01
N ALA A 59 4.00 -10.79 -5.08
CA ALA A 59 3.86 -12.17 -5.53
C ALA A 59 5.18 -12.77 -6.01
N LYS A 60 6.05 -11.96 -6.62
CA LYS A 60 7.39 -12.41 -7.02
C LYS A 60 8.28 -12.62 -5.80
N GLU A 61 8.24 -11.71 -4.83
CA GLU A 61 9.02 -11.78 -3.61
C GLU A 61 8.69 -13.03 -2.81
N THR A 62 7.40 -13.32 -2.61
CA THR A 62 6.93 -14.56 -1.96
C THR A 62 7.30 -15.83 -2.73
N ALA A 63 7.28 -15.81 -4.06
CA ALA A 63 7.69 -16.95 -4.89
C ALA A 63 9.21 -17.24 -4.83
N GLU A 64 10.04 -16.27 -4.43
CA GLU A 64 11.49 -16.45 -4.27
C GLU A 64 11.88 -16.96 -2.87
N LEU A 65 10.92 -17.06 -1.93
CA LEU A 65 11.15 -17.57 -0.58
C LEU A 65 11.19 -19.09 -0.55
N SER A 66 12.10 -19.63 0.27
CA SER A 66 12.09 -21.04 0.64
C SER A 66 10.92 -21.37 1.59
N ALA A 67 10.62 -22.67 1.73
CA ALA A 67 9.58 -23.12 2.66
C ALA A 67 9.86 -22.72 4.11
N GLU A 68 11.13 -22.67 4.52
CA GLU A 68 11.56 -22.25 5.86
C GLU A 68 11.34 -20.74 6.07
N GLU A 69 11.64 -19.93 5.04
CA GLU A 69 11.41 -18.48 5.06
C GLU A 69 9.91 -18.13 5.08
N LEU A 70 9.06 -18.88 4.36
CA LEU A 70 7.61 -18.71 4.41
C LEU A 70 7.03 -19.04 5.79
N LEU A 71 7.49 -20.13 6.41
CA LEU A 71 7.07 -20.49 7.77
C LEU A 71 7.51 -19.44 8.80
N ALA A 72 8.69 -18.84 8.61
CA ALA A 72 9.13 -17.73 9.44
C ALA A 72 8.28 -16.47 9.25
N CYS A 73 7.89 -16.14 8.01
CA CYS A 73 6.94 -15.04 7.74
C CYS A 73 5.59 -15.27 8.42
N GLU A 74 5.06 -16.49 8.40
CA GLU A 74 3.82 -16.86 9.08
C GLU A 74 3.93 -16.67 10.61
N ARG A 75 4.98 -17.21 11.24
CA ARG A 75 5.27 -17.00 12.68
C ARG A 75 5.40 -15.52 13.03
N MET A 76 6.06 -14.73 12.19
CA MET A 76 6.19 -13.29 12.38
C MET A 76 4.86 -12.56 12.26
N ALA A 77 4.03 -12.91 11.27
CA ALA A 77 2.72 -12.32 11.06
C ALA A 77 1.79 -12.57 12.26
N GLU A 78 1.73 -13.81 12.76
CA GLU A 78 0.98 -14.17 13.96
C GLU A 78 1.43 -13.36 15.19
N ALA A 79 2.74 -13.21 15.38
CA ALA A 79 3.29 -12.42 16.48
C ALA A 79 2.93 -10.93 16.37
N ILE A 80 2.92 -10.37 15.14
CA ILE A 80 2.51 -8.99 14.88
C ILE A 80 1.02 -8.80 15.22
N VAL A 81 0.15 -9.70 14.75
CA VAL A 81 -1.29 -9.66 15.06
C VAL A 81 -1.53 -9.78 16.56
N ALA A 82 -0.90 -10.75 17.24
CA ALA A 82 -1.02 -10.91 18.69
C ALA A 82 -0.57 -9.65 19.46
N HIS A 83 0.51 -8.97 19.00
CA HIS A 83 0.93 -7.70 19.58
C HIS A 83 -0.10 -6.59 19.34
N ARG A 84 -0.68 -6.47 18.13
CA ARG A 84 -1.70 -5.47 17.80
C ARG A 84 -2.99 -5.66 18.61
N HIS A 85 -3.39 -6.90 18.82
CA HIS A 85 -4.56 -7.27 19.61
C HIS A 85 -4.32 -7.18 21.13
N GLY A 86 -3.08 -6.89 21.56
CA GLY A 86 -2.74 -6.74 22.98
C GLY A 86 -2.63 -8.08 23.73
N GLU A 87 -2.45 -9.19 23.02
CA GLU A 87 -2.35 -10.54 23.60
C GLU A 87 -0.95 -10.93 24.09
N LEU A 88 0.03 -10.02 24.01
CA LEU A 88 1.28 -10.19 24.77
C LEU A 88 1.02 -9.85 26.24
N ALA A 89 0.70 -10.92 26.97
CA ALA A 89 0.61 -11.03 28.42
C ALA A 89 1.14 -9.81 29.19
N SER A 90 0.22 -9.09 29.83
CA SER A 90 0.58 -8.19 30.92
C SER A 90 1.32 -9.01 31.97
N THR A 91 2.62 -8.76 32.16
CA THR A 91 3.28 -9.22 33.38
C THR A 91 2.67 -8.44 34.55
N PRO A 92 2.29 -9.08 35.66
CA PRO A 92 1.59 -8.42 36.76
C PRO A 92 2.46 -7.45 37.60
N SER A 93 3.65 -7.07 37.14
CA SER A 93 4.65 -6.38 37.98
C SER A 93 4.97 -4.93 37.61
N GLY A 94 4.45 -4.37 36.51
CA GLY A 94 4.56 -2.91 36.26
C GLY A 94 5.99 -2.35 36.26
N GLU A 95 7.01 -3.18 36.01
CA GLU A 95 8.37 -2.73 35.76
C GLU A 95 8.54 -2.50 34.25
N PRO A 96 9.20 -1.41 33.82
CA PRO A 96 9.58 -1.24 32.43
C PRO A 96 10.66 -2.26 32.11
N LEU A 97 10.25 -3.41 31.56
CA LEU A 97 11.18 -4.36 30.99
C LEU A 97 11.85 -3.69 29.78
N ASP A 98 13.18 -3.78 29.75
CA ASP A 98 13.99 -3.68 28.54
C ASP A 98 13.18 -4.29 27.38
N VAL A 99 12.89 -3.47 26.38
CA VAL A 99 11.94 -3.80 25.30
C VAL A 99 12.29 -5.20 24.80
N PRO A 100 11.39 -6.20 24.91
CA PRO A 100 11.70 -7.53 24.40
C PRO A 100 12.07 -7.35 22.94
N MET A 101 13.25 -7.84 22.58
CA MET A 101 13.72 -7.89 21.21
C MET A 101 12.53 -8.30 20.35
N GLN A 102 12.23 -7.51 19.30
CA GLN A 102 10.99 -7.72 18.55
C GLN A 102 11.01 -9.19 18.08
N PRO A 103 9.88 -9.92 18.10
CA PRO A 103 9.86 -11.34 17.71
C PRO A 103 10.43 -11.61 16.31
N VAL A 104 10.50 -10.58 15.48
CA VAL A 104 11.15 -10.57 14.16
C VAL A 104 12.68 -10.70 14.22
N ASP A 105 13.34 -10.15 15.25
CA ASP A 105 14.79 -10.17 15.40
C ASP A 105 15.28 -11.57 15.82
N GLU A 106 14.55 -12.25 16.72
CA GLU A 106 14.87 -13.63 17.12
C GLU A 106 14.74 -14.61 15.94
N ILE A 107 13.67 -14.48 15.14
CA ILE A 107 13.43 -15.31 13.96
C ILE A 107 14.50 -15.06 12.88
N ALA A 108 14.96 -13.82 12.73
CA ALA A 108 16.02 -13.47 11.80
C ALA A 108 17.39 -14.04 12.20
N GLU A 109 17.68 -14.11 13.50
CA GLU A 109 18.89 -14.72 14.04
C GLU A 109 18.87 -16.26 13.93
N GLU A 110 17.72 -16.91 14.21
CA GLU A 110 17.51 -18.36 14.03
C GLU A 110 17.78 -18.82 12.58
N LEU A 111 17.40 -18.00 11.60
CA LEU A 111 17.56 -18.29 10.18
C LEU A 111 18.89 -17.78 9.59
N ASN A 112 19.74 -17.13 10.39
CA ASN A 112 21.00 -16.51 9.96
C ASN A 112 20.83 -15.64 8.70
N LEU A 113 19.77 -14.84 8.68
CA LEU A 113 19.41 -14.05 7.50
C LEU A 113 20.33 -12.85 7.35
N SER A 114 20.67 -12.54 6.09
CA SER A 114 21.29 -11.26 5.80
C SER A 114 20.31 -10.11 6.12
N PRO A 115 20.79 -8.90 6.47
CA PRO A 115 19.91 -7.76 6.75
C PRO A 115 18.92 -7.44 5.62
N VAL A 116 19.32 -7.71 4.38
CA VAL A 116 18.46 -7.54 3.20
C VAL A 116 17.34 -8.60 3.19
N ARG A 117 17.66 -9.86 3.52
CA ARG A 117 16.65 -10.92 3.62
C ARG A 117 15.71 -10.70 4.81
N HIS A 118 16.24 -10.30 5.96
CA HIS A 118 15.43 -9.96 7.14
C HIS A 118 14.43 -8.85 6.80
N HIS A 119 14.87 -7.73 6.23
CA HIS A 119 13.96 -6.64 5.84
C HIS A 119 12.86 -7.11 4.88
N ARG A 120 13.18 -7.99 3.92
CA ARG A 120 12.21 -8.58 2.99
C ARG A 120 11.17 -9.43 3.71
N LEU A 121 11.60 -10.34 4.58
CA LEU A 121 10.67 -11.20 5.32
C LEU A 121 9.76 -10.39 6.26
N CYS A 122 10.28 -9.31 6.88
CA CYS A 122 9.47 -8.40 7.69
C CYS A 122 8.40 -7.68 6.87
N SER A 123 8.74 -7.23 5.65
CA SER A 123 7.76 -6.61 4.75
C SER A 123 6.64 -7.59 4.40
N VAL A 124 6.99 -8.82 4.04
CA VAL A 124 6.02 -9.88 3.71
C VAL A 124 5.16 -10.25 4.94
N ALA A 125 5.76 -10.35 6.12
CA ALA A 125 5.04 -10.67 7.35
C ALA A 125 4.05 -9.58 7.76
N LEU A 126 4.38 -8.29 7.54
CA LEU A 126 3.45 -7.17 7.76
C LEU A 126 2.25 -7.24 6.80
N ASP A 127 2.49 -7.50 5.51
CA ASP A 127 1.42 -7.66 4.52
C ASP A 127 0.52 -8.86 4.85
N MET A 128 1.09 -9.97 5.34
CA MET A 128 0.36 -11.14 5.82
C MET A 128 -0.49 -10.82 7.05
N ALA A 129 0.06 -10.09 8.03
CA ALA A 129 -0.68 -9.68 9.24
C ALA A 129 -1.87 -8.77 8.90
N ASP A 130 -1.67 -7.79 8.01
CA ASP A 130 -2.75 -6.91 7.54
C ASP A 130 -3.85 -7.70 6.81
N ALA A 131 -3.49 -8.74 6.04
CA ALA A 131 -4.45 -9.62 5.38
C ALA A 131 -5.26 -10.46 6.38
N MET A 132 -4.63 -11.01 7.42
CA MET A 132 -5.30 -11.79 8.47
C MET A 132 -6.34 -10.94 9.23
N GLU A 133 -6.02 -9.69 9.57
CA GLU A 133 -6.95 -8.77 10.24
C GLU A 133 -8.16 -8.42 9.36
N MET A 134 -8.00 -8.34 8.03
CA MET A 134 -9.11 -8.11 7.10
C MET A 134 -10.08 -9.30 7.00
N GLU A 135 -9.59 -10.54 7.14
CA GLU A 135 -10.43 -11.74 7.14
C GLU A 135 -11.24 -11.89 8.43
N GLU A 136 -10.71 -11.43 9.57
CA GLU A 136 -11.42 -11.45 10.86
C GLU A 136 -12.52 -10.39 10.97
N ALA A 137 -12.39 -9.29 10.20
CA ALA A 137 -13.36 -8.18 10.17
C ALA A 137 -14.56 -8.40 9.21
N ALA A 138 -14.56 -9.47 8.43
CA ALA A 138 -15.55 -9.78 7.38
C ALA A 138 -16.66 -10.73 7.85
#